data_AF-A0A4D7QR23-F1
#
_entry.id   AF-A0A4D7QR23-F1
#
_cell.length_a   1.000
_cell.length_b   1.000
_cell.length_c   1.000
_cell.angle_alpha   90.00
_cell.angle_beta   90.00
_cell.angle_gamma   90.00
#
_symmetry.space_group_name_H-M   'P 1'
#
loop_
_entity.id
_entity.type
_entity.pdbx_description
1 polymer ?
#
loop_
_entity_poly.entity_id
_entity_poly.type
_entity_poly.pdbx_seq_one_letter_code
_entity_poly.pdbx_strand_id
1 'polypeptide(L)'
;MIRRAFLAAVALASIAASTEAFAQAQQNFSLINRTGYQINEVYVSASASNSWGRDILGDGVMPSGTRRNITFPQRTRACMFDLRVIYADGERGEVREINLCEVSNVTLTWNGRTRFSVN
;
A
#
# COMPACT_ATOMS: atom_id res chain seq x y z
N MET A 1 -71.94 15.45 22.25
CA MET A 1 -70.75 16.25 22.64
C MET A 1 -69.55 15.72 21.86
N ILE A 2 -69.00 16.55 20.99
CA ILE A 2 -68.09 16.20 19.90
C ILE A 2 -66.62 16.44 20.29
N ARG A 3 -65.73 15.62 19.72
CA ARG A 3 -64.27 15.78 19.51
C ARG A 3 -63.33 15.55 20.69
N ARG A 4 -62.77 14.34 20.73
CA ARG A 4 -61.41 14.11 21.23
C ARG A 4 -60.46 14.02 20.02
N ALA A 5 -59.61 15.02 19.91
CA ALA A 5 -58.48 15.05 19.00
C ALA A 5 -57.41 14.09 19.52
N PHE A 6 -56.85 13.24 18.66
CA PHE A 6 -55.46 12.79 18.78
C PHE A 6 -54.89 12.62 17.38
N LEU A 7 -53.95 13.50 17.06
CA LEU A 7 -53.11 13.49 15.87
C LEU A 7 -52.15 12.29 15.98
N ALA A 8 -52.15 11.40 14.99
CA ALA A 8 -51.10 10.42 14.82
C ALA A 8 -50.41 10.69 13.48
N ALA A 9 -49.34 11.51 13.53
CA ALA A 9 -48.43 11.68 12.40
C ALA A 9 -47.52 10.45 12.33
N VAL A 10 -47.75 9.57 11.35
CA VAL A 10 -46.85 8.44 11.07
C VAL A 10 -45.73 8.96 10.18
N ALA A 11 -44.59 9.31 10.78
CA ALA A 11 -43.37 9.60 10.06
C ALA A 11 -42.69 8.27 9.67
N LEU A 12 -42.79 7.90 8.39
CA LEU A 12 -42.02 6.81 7.80
C LEU A 12 -40.55 7.24 7.70
N ALA A 13 -39.73 6.79 8.65
CA ALA A 13 -38.28 6.99 8.64
C ALA A 13 -37.64 6.02 7.63
N SER A 14 -37.24 6.53 6.47
CA SER A 14 -36.46 5.80 5.48
C SER A 14 -35.05 5.55 6.01
N ILE A 15 -34.75 4.32 6.43
CA ILE A 15 -33.38 3.93 6.77
C ILE A 15 -32.63 3.74 5.45
N ALA A 16 -31.93 4.77 5.00
CA ALA A 16 -30.93 4.65 3.95
C ALA A 16 -29.74 3.85 4.51
N ALA A 17 -29.68 2.56 4.19
CA ALA A 17 -28.50 1.75 4.46
C ALA A 17 -27.37 2.26 3.55
N SER A 18 -26.46 3.05 4.11
CA SER A 18 -25.19 3.39 3.48
C SER A 18 -24.37 2.11 3.40
N THR A 19 -24.35 1.47 2.22
CA THR A 19 -23.39 0.42 1.93
C THR A 19 -22.03 1.10 1.79
N GLU A 20 -21.17 0.91 2.79
CA GLU A 20 -19.75 1.24 2.65
C GLU A 20 -19.20 0.37 1.52
N ALA A 21 -19.06 0.97 0.34
CA ALA A 21 -18.32 0.36 -0.75
C ALA A 21 -16.88 0.25 -0.26
N PHE A 22 -16.47 -0.92 0.21
CA PHE A 22 -15.06 -1.22 0.43
C PHE A 22 -14.36 -1.11 -0.92
N ALA A 23 -13.77 0.06 -1.16
CA ALA A 23 -12.88 0.29 -2.28
C ALA A 23 -11.83 -0.83 -2.26
N GLN A 24 -11.76 -1.57 -3.35
CA GLN A 24 -10.87 -2.70 -3.50
C GLN A 24 -9.42 -2.22 -3.31
N ALA A 25 -8.79 -2.56 -2.18
CA ALA A 25 -7.42 -2.20 -1.87
C ALA A 25 -6.49 -2.47 -3.06
N GLN A 26 -5.86 -1.42 -3.59
CA GLN A 26 -5.06 -1.46 -4.81
C GLN A 26 -3.66 -2.00 -4.48
N GLN A 27 -3.54 -3.30 -4.26
CA GLN A 27 -2.30 -3.86 -3.71
C GLN A 27 -1.14 -4.01 -4.70
N ASN A 28 -1.31 -3.64 -5.98
CA ASN A 28 -0.23 -3.68 -6.96
C ASN A 28 0.38 -2.28 -7.12
N PHE A 29 1.71 -2.20 -7.08
CA PHE A 29 2.43 -0.95 -7.23
C PHE A 29 3.62 -1.08 -8.19
N SER A 30 4.05 0.04 -8.75
CA SER A 30 5.28 0.15 -9.53
C SER A 30 6.41 0.58 -8.62
N LEU A 31 7.46 -0.24 -8.51
CA LEU A 31 8.71 0.12 -7.86
C LEU A 31 9.64 0.77 -8.89
N ILE A 32 10.11 1.98 -8.62
CA ILE A 32 11.05 2.70 -9.48
C ILE A 32 12.36 2.91 -8.74
N ASN A 33 13.46 2.44 -9.32
CA ASN A 33 14.79 2.67 -8.77
C ASN A 33 15.40 3.93 -9.40
N ARG A 34 15.55 5.01 -8.62
CA ARG A 34 16.27 6.24 -9.01
C ARG A 34 17.36 6.58 -7.99
N THR A 35 17.93 5.56 -7.37
CA THR A 35 18.91 5.71 -6.28
C THR A 35 20.32 5.96 -6.80
N GLY A 36 20.59 5.63 -8.07
CA GLY A 36 21.94 5.59 -8.64
C GLY A 36 22.61 4.22 -8.50
N TYR A 37 22.04 3.29 -7.74
CA TYR A 37 22.61 1.97 -7.45
C TYR A 37 21.71 0.85 -7.98
N GLN A 38 22.28 -0.29 -8.35
CA GLN A 38 21.51 -1.49 -8.68
C GLN A 38 20.95 -2.11 -7.40
N ILE A 39 19.68 -2.52 -7.45
CA ILE A 39 19.02 -3.32 -6.41
C ILE A 39 19.08 -4.79 -6.82
N ASN A 40 19.59 -5.63 -5.93
CA ASN A 40 19.69 -7.08 -6.13
C ASN A 40 18.52 -7.84 -5.52
N GLU A 41 17.95 -7.36 -4.42
CA GLU A 41 16.84 -8.04 -3.74
C GLU A 41 15.79 -7.02 -3.29
N VAL A 42 14.52 -7.42 -3.34
CA VAL A 42 13.39 -6.62 -2.86
C VAL A 42 12.49 -7.51 -2.00
N TYR A 43 12.12 -7.00 -0.84
CA TYR A 43 11.22 -7.67 0.09
C TYR A 43 10.06 -6.75 0.42
N VAL A 44 8.86 -7.32 0.48
CA VAL A 44 7.64 -6.57 0.80
C VAL A 44 6.85 -7.37 1.84
N SER A 45 6.48 -6.72 2.93
CA SER A 45 5.68 -7.35 3.99
C SER A 45 4.69 -6.37 4.56
N ALA A 46 3.55 -6.85 5.05
CA ALA A 46 2.62 -5.99 5.77
C ALA A 46 3.34 -5.43 7.01
N SER A 47 3.15 -4.14 7.34
CA SER A 47 3.88 -3.52 8.46
C SER A 47 3.58 -4.15 9.82
N ALA A 48 2.43 -4.85 9.95
CA ALA A 48 2.09 -5.65 11.13
C ALA A 48 2.83 -7.01 11.21
N SER A 49 3.56 -7.40 10.17
CA SER A 49 4.33 -8.65 10.10
C SER A 49 5.74 -8.44 10.65
N ASN A 50 6.21 -9.39 11.47
CA ASN A 50 7.60 -9.43 11.91
C ASN A 50 8.54 -10.16 10.93
N SER A 51 7.99 -10.70 9.84
CA SER A 51 8.75 -11.44 8.82
C SER A 51 8.61 -10.82 7.44
N TRP A 52 9.73 -10.75 6.70
CA TRP A 52 9.83 -10.12 5.38
C TRP A 52 9.37 -11.01 4.22
N GLY A 53 9.30 -12.32 4.43
CA GLY A 53 9.02 -13.27 3.36
C GLY A 53 10.22 -13.45 2.43
N ARG A 54 9.93 -13.75 1.16
CA ARG A 54 10.93 -14.05 0.13
C ARG A 54 11.29 -12.82 -0.69
N ASP A 55 12.45 -12.85 -1.33
CA ASP A 55 12.77 -11.88 -2.38
C ASP A 55 11.78 -12.01 -3.54
N ILE A 56 11.25 -10.86 -3.97
CA ILE A 56 10.30 -10.77 -5.07
C ILE A 56 10.99 -10.57 -6.43
N LEU A 57 12.30 -10.30 -6.47
CA LEU A 57 13.06 -10.25 -7.72
C LEU A 57 13.37 -11.66 -8.24
N GLY A 58 13.64 -12.62 -7.36
CA GLY A 58 14.09 -13.95 -7.73
C GLY A 58 15.52 -13.88 -8.24
N ASP A 59 15.80 -14.46 -9.40
CA ASP A 59 17.13 -14.37 -10.04
C ASP A 59 17.36 -13.03 -10.78
N GLY A 60 16.39 -12.11 -10.70
CA GLY A 60 16.42 -10.81 -11.38
C GLY A 60 17.08 -9.72 -10.54
N VAL A 61 17.48 -8.63 -11.21
CA VAL A 61 17.99 -7.41 -10.57
C VAL A 61 17.28 -6.17 -11.12
N MET A 62 17.36 -5.05 -10.41
CA MET A 62 16.81 -3.75 -10.82
C MET A 62 17.91 -2.69 -10.88
N PRO A 63 18.51 -2.45 -12.07
CA PRO A 63 19.43 -1.33 -12.28
C PRO A 63 18.78 0.03 -11.97
N SER A 64 19.59 1.04 -11.68
CA SER A 64 19.08 2.41 -11.54
C SER A 64 18.43 2.90 -12.85
N GLY A 65 17.36 3.68 -12.73
CA GLY A 65 16.53 4.14 -13.84
C GLY A 65 15.41 3.17 -14.24
N THR A 66 15.37 1.96 -13.69
CA THR A 66 14.37 0.94 -14.06
C THR A 66 13.10 1.02 -13.23
N ARG A 67 12.01 0.47 -13.79
CA ARG A 67 10.71 0.28 -13.15
C ARG A 67 10.34 -1.19 -13.18
N ARG A 68 9.78 -1.71 -12.08
CA ARG A 68 9.20 -3.06 -12.02
C ARG A 68 7.83 -3.02 -11.38
N ASN A 69 6.87 -3.72 -11.98
CA ASN A 69 5.53 -3.86 -11.43
C ASN A 69 5.53 -5.00 -10.41
N ILE A 70 5.09 -4.71 -9.20
CA ILE A 70 4.95 -5.68 -8.12
C ILE A 70 3.47 -6.07 -8.03
N THR A 71 3.21 -7.36 -8.25
CA THR A 71 1.87 -7.94 -8.20
C THR A 71 1.72 -8.83 -6.99
N PHE A 72 0.70 -8.59 -6.19
CA PHE A 72 0.41 -9.42 -5.02
C PHE A 72 -0.47 -10.59 -5.47
N PRO A 73 -0.08 -11.85 -5.18
CA PRO A 73 -0.81 -13.02 -5.65
C PRO A 73 -2.19 -13.17 -4.98
N GLN A 74 -2.36 -12.59 -3.79
CA GLN A 74 -3.63 -12.57 -3.07
C GLN A 74 -3.99 -11.15 -2.67
N ARG A 75 -5.28 -10.82 -2.79
CA ARG A 75 -5.80 -9.56 -2.28
C ARG A 75 -5.88 -9.66 -0.76
N THR A 76 -5.16 -8.77 -0.09
CA THR A 76 -5.14 -8.62 1.37
C THR A 76 -5.91 -7.37 1.76
N ARG A 77 -6.41 -7.34 3.00
CA ARG A 77 -7.05 -6.15 3.59
C ARG A 77 -6.04 -5.20 4.23
N ALA A 78 -4.77 -5.60 4.34
CA ALA A 78 -3.72 -4.72 4.81
C ALA A 78 -3.49 -3.61 3.79
N CYS A 79 -3.27 -2.38 4.27
CA CYS A 79 -2.89 -1.24 3.44
C CYS A 79 -1.46 -0.77 3.70
N MET A 80 -0.98 -0.94 4.94
CA MET A 80 0.36 -0.54 5.35
C MET A 80 1.36 -1.66 5.09
N PHE A 81 2.38 -1.34 4.29
CA PHE A 81 3.45 -2.25 3.92
C PHE A 81 4.82 -1.62 4.13
N ASP A 82 5.75 -2.49 4.46
CA ASP A 82 7.15 -2.19 4.53
C ASP A 82 7.84 -2.74 3.29
N LEU A 83 8.81 -1.99 2.78
CA LEU A 83 9.69 -2.37 1.69
C LEU A 83 11.13 -2.39 2.21
N ARG A 84 11.84 -3.49 1.95
CA ARG A 84 13.28 -3.59 2.15
C ARG A 84 13.93 -3.90 0.81
N VAL A 85 15.08 -3.32 0.54
CA VAL A 85 15.91 -3.70 -0.60
C VAL A 85 17.36 -3.92 -0.18
N ILE A 86 18.05 -4.74 -0.95
CA ILE A 86 19.50 -4.97 -0.83
C ILE A 86 20.15 -4.51 -2.13
N TYR A 87 21.12 -3.60 -2.04
CA TYR A 87 21.85 -3.10 -3.20
C TYR A 87 23.00 -4.02 -3.59
N ALA A 88 23.58 -3.77 -4.77
CA ALA A 88 24.70 -4.52 -5.30
C ALA A 88 25.96 -4.51 -4.41
N ASP A 89 26.11 -3.52 -3.53
CA ASP A 89 27.21 -3.44 -2.55
C ASP A 89 26.85 -4.06 -1.18
N GLY A 90 25.68 -4.68 -1.05
CA GLY A 90 25.18 -5.28 0.18
C GLY A 90 24.57 -4.28 1.16
N GLU A 91 24.56 -2.97 0.85
CA GLU A 91 23.85 -2.00 1.67
C GLU A 91 22.35 -2.32 1.65
N ARG A 92 21.75 -2.23 2.84
CA ARG A 92 20.32 -2.46 3.03
C ARG A 92 19.65 -1.13 3.24
N GLY A 93 18.43 -1.01 2.77
CA GLY A 93 17.54 -0.09 3.44
C GLY A 93 16.09 -0.34 3.20
N GLU A 94 15.34 0.42 3.98
CA GLU A 94 13.98 0.09 4.36
C GLU A 94 13.16 1.36 4.36
N VAL A 95 11.92 1.22 3.93
CA VAL A 95 10.86 2.19 4.17
C VAL A 95 9.70 1.44 4.81
N ARG A 96 9.14 2.07 5.83
CA ARG A 96 8.09 1.49 6.66
C ARG A 96 6.79 2.23 6.43
N GLU A 97 5.68 1.55 6.71
CA GLU A 97 4.34 2.12 6.76
C GLU A 97 3.88 2.81 5.46
N ILE A 98 4.24 2.25 4.30
CA ILE A 98 3.74 2.73 3.01
C ILE A 98 2.27 2.33 2.87
N ASN A 99 1.39 3.31 2.67
CA ASN A 99 -0.02 3.06 2.36
C ASN A 99 -0.22 2.68 0.88
N LEU A 100 -0.01 1.41 0.55
CA LEU A 100 -0.16 0.88 -0.81
C LEU A 100 -1.62 0.83 -1.29
N CYS A 101 -2.61 1.08 -0.43
CA CYS A 101 -3.99 1.28 -0.86
C CYS A 101 -4.21 2.65 -1.52
N GLU A 102 -3.35 3.63 -1.23
CA GLU A 102 -3.44 5.00 -1.73
C GLU A 102 -2.39 5.31 -2.80
N VAL A 103 -1.24 4.63 -2.77
CA VAL A 103 -0.16 4.85 -3.74
C VAL A 103 0.02 3.66 -4.67
N SER A 104 0.18 3.97 -5.96
CA SER A 104 0.46 2.98 -7.02
C SER A 104 1.91 3.02 -7.51
N ASN A 105 2.71 3.98 -7.03
CA ASN A 105 4.11 4.14 -7.38
C ASN A 105 4.93 4.35 -6.11
N VAL A 106 6.05 3.64 -6.01
CA VAL A 106 7.05 3.82 -4.97
C VAL A 106 8.36 4.12 -5.68
N THR A 107 8.81 5.37 -5.62
CA THR A 107 10.10 5.76 -6.20
C THR A 107 11.16 5.80 -5.11
N LEU A 108 12.24 5.05 -5.27
CA LEU A 108 13.40 5.10 -4.40
C LEU A 108 14.41 6.12 -4.95
N THR A 109 14.76 7.12 -4.14
CA THR A 109 15.78 8.12 -4.48
C THR A 109 16.85 8.23 -3.40
N TRP A 110 18.02 8.75 -3.78
CA TRP A 110 19.07 9.16 -2.86
C TRP A 110 18.85 10.61 -2.44
N ASN A 111 18.91 10.90 -1.13
CA ASN A 111 18.63 12.23 -0.57
C ASN A 111 19.87 12.96 -0.01
N GLY A 112 21.08 12.48 -0.30
CA GLY A 112 22.30 13.05 0.29
C GLY A 112 22.78 12.37 1.57
N ARG A 113 21.90 11.64 2.27
CA ARG A 113 22.17 11.03 3.59
C ARG A 113 21.84 9.55 3.61
N THR A 114 20.76 9.16 2.95
CA THR A 114 20.30 7.79 2.79
C THR A 114 19.97 7.55 1.32
N ARG A 115 20.20 6.33 0.84
CA ARG A 115 19.80 5.88 -0.50
C ARG A 115 18.28 5.64 -0.63
N PHE A 116 17.52 6.07 0.37
CA PHE A 116 16.10 5.76 0.53
C PHE A 116 15.32 7.01 0.89
N SER A 117 14.49 7.45 -0.05
CA SER A 117 13.35 8.33 0.17
C SER A 117 12.24 7.87 -0.78
N VAL A 118 11.00 7.84 -0.28
CA VAL A 118 9.80 7.62 -1.10
C VAL A 118 9.19 8.98 -1.43
N ASN A 119 8.81 9.18 -2.69
CA ASN A 119 8.07 10.34 -3.20
C ASN A 119 6.89 9.84 -4.01
#